data_AF-A0A6N7FWT6-F1
#
_entry.id   AF-A0A6N7FWT6-F1
#
_cell.length_a   1.000
_cell.length_b   1.000
_cell.length_c   1.000
_cell.angle_alpha   90.00
_cell.angle_beta   90.00
_cell.angle_gamma   90.00
#
_symmetry.space_group_name_H-M   'P 1'
#
loop_
_entity.id
_entity.type
_entity.pdbx_description
1 polymer ?
#
loop_
_entity_poly.entity_id
_entity_poly.type
_entity_poly.pdbx_seq_one_letter_code
_entity_poly.pdbx_strand_id
1 'polypeptide(L)'
;MSTMMTLASLAQQEGEITTGGLQTWLQNNVIPLLLLTVAVLLLWLGGGRGDNAGVMRRLGGVIIALAVIGLAVSGAGVDVGTWISSLFTG
;
A
#
# COMPACT_ATOMS: atom_id res chain seq x y z
N MET A 1 -38.14 -21.95 -25.33
CA MET A 1 -36.95 -21.48 -26.07
C MET A 1 -36.32 -20.21 -25.47
N SER A 2 -36.97 -19.53 -24.52
CA SER A 2 -36.45 -18.34 -23.82
C SER A 2 -35.37 -18.65 -22.78
N THR A 3 -35.57 -19.66 -21.93
CA THR A 3 -34.64 -19.96 -20.82
C THR A 3 -33.24 -20.37 -21.28
N MET A 4 -33.13 -21.17 -22.35
CA MET A 4 -31.85 -21.56 -22.96
C MET A 4 -31.10 -20.36 -23.56
N MET A 5 -31.83 -19.39 -24.10
CA MET A 5 -31.25 -18.16 -24.66
C MET A 5 -30.77 -17.22 -23.55
N THR A 6 -31.49 -17.16 -22.41
CA THR A 6 -31.05 -16.43 -21.20
C THR A 6 -29.82 -17.09 -20.57
N LEU A 7 -29.76 -18.41 -20.52
CA LEU A 7 -28.58 -19.15 -20.06
C LEU A 7 -27.38 -18.90 -20.97
N ALA A 8 -27.58 -18.92 -22.29
CA ALA A 8 -26.53 -18.59 -23.25
C ALA A 8 -26.08 -17.12 -23.13
N SER A 9 -26.98 -16.16 -22.92
CA SER A 9 -26.61 -14.75 -22.75
C SER A 9 -25.85 -14.51 -21.44
N LEU A 10 -26.21 -15.20 -20.35
CA LEU A 10 -25.48 -15.14 -19.07
C LEU A 10 -24.08 -15.76 -19.19
N ALA A 11 -23.96 -16.91 -19.86
CA ALA A 11 -22.66 -17.53 -20.14
C ALA A 11 -21.79 -16.68 -21.08
N GLN A 12 -22.39 -15.90 -21.97
CA GLN A 12 -21.67 -14.96 -22.84
C GLN A 12 -21.35 -13.62 -22.13
N GLN A 13 -22.06 -13.33 -21.04
CA GLN A 13 -21.80 -12.21 -20.13
C GLN A 13 -20.69 -12.52 -19.11
N GLU A 14 -20.29 -13.80 -18.96
CA GLU A 14 -18.94 -14.19 -18.51
C GLU A 14 -17.88 -13.91 -19.60
N GLY A 15 -18.07 -12.79 -20.30
CA GLY A 15 -17.24 -12.27 -21.35
C GLY A 15 -15.79 -12.16 -20.90
N GLU A 16 -14.91 -12.38 -21.88
CA GLU A 16 -13.48 -12.07 -21.92
C GLU A 16 -12.88 -11.75 -20.54
N ILE A 17 -12.11 -12.69 -19.97
CA ILE A 17 -11.43 -12.49 -18.68
C ILE A 17 -10.53 -11.25 -18.79
N THR A 18 -11.07 -10.10 -18.41
CA THR A 18 -10.36 -8.83 -18.41
C THR A 18 -9.71 -8.62 -17.06
N THR A 19 -8.52 -8.04 -17.05
CA THR A 19 -7.79 -7.71 -15.82
C THR A 19 -8.31 -6.43 -15.16
N GLY A 20 -9.32 -5.77 -15.72
CA GLY A 20 -9.82 -4.47 -15.27
C GLY A 20 -10.31 -4.49 -13.81
N GLY A 21 -11.09 -5.51 -13.43
CA GLY A 21 -11.55 -5.66 -12.04
C GLY A 21 -10.41 -5.85 -11.04
N LEU A 22 -9.40 -6.64 -11.41
CA LEU A 22 -8.19 -6.85 -10.60
C LEU A 22 -7.36 -5.56 -10.49
N GLN A 23 -7.19 -4.83 -11.60
CA GLN A 23 -6.47 -3.56 -11.63
C GLN A 23 -7.13 -2.52 -10.73
N THR A 24 -8.45 -2.36 -10.84
CA THR A 24 -9.20 -1.43 -9.99
C THR A 24 -9.12 -1.84 -8.52
N TRP A 25 -9.21 -3.15 -8.21
CA TRP A 25 -9.03 -3.63 -6.85
C TRP A 25 -7.63 -3.31 -6.29
N LEU A 26 -6.57 -3.54 -7.08
CA LEU A 26 -5.19 -3.19 -6.71
C LEU A 26 -5.03 -1.69 -6.44
N GLN A 27 -5.56 -0.84 -7.33
CA GLN A 27 -5.48 0.62 -7.19
C GLN A 27 -6.20 1.10 -5.92
N ASN A 28 -7.39 0.57 -5.65
CA ASN A 28 -8.17 0.94 -4.46
C ASN A 28 -7.55 0.44 -3.14
N ASN A 29 -6.69 -0.57 -3.20
CA ASN A 29 -6.06 -1.19 -2.04
C ASN A 29 -4.55 -0.97 -1.97
N VAL A 30 -4.01 -0.01 -2.73
CA VAL A 30 -2.55 0.20 -2.81
C VAL A 30 -1.93 0.48 -1.43
N ILE A 31 -2.60 1.26 -0.58
CA ILE A 31 -2.11 1.56 0.78
C ILE A 31 -2.12 0.30 1.67
N PRO A 32 -3.25 -0.43 1.83
CA PRO A 32 -3.26 -1.71 2.54
C PRO A 32 -2.21 -2.72 2.05
N LEU A 33 -2.03 -2.84 0.73
CA LEU A 33 -1.08 -3.77 0.13
C LEU A 33 0.37 -3.38 0.43
N LEU A 34 0.70 -2.09 0.44
CA LEU A 34 2.02 -1.61 0.86
C LEU A 34 2.28 -1.93 2.34
N LEU A 35 1.30 -1.69 3.21
CA LEU A 35 1.42 -2.02 4.64
C LEU A 35 1.58 -3.52 4.87
N LEU A 36 0.82 -4.34 4.14
CA LEU A 36 0.95 -5.80 4.16
C LEU A 36 2.34 -6.25 3.71
N THR A 37 2.85 -5.65 2.61
CA THR A 37 4.18 -5.95 2.09
C THR A 37 5.26 -5.66 3.12
N VAL A 38 5.17 -4.51 3.79
CA VAL A 38 6.05 -4.17 4.91
C VAL A 38 5.90 -5.21 6.00
N ALA A 39 4.69 -5.50 6.49
CA ALA A 39 4.47 -6.47 7.56
C ALA A 39 5.08 -7.85 7.26
N VAL A 40 4.92 -8.36 6.03
CA VAL A 40 5.51 -9.63 5.60
C VAL A 40 7.04 -9.56 5.59
N LEU A 41 7.63 -8.46 5.11
CA LEU A 41 9.08 -8.24 5.18
C LEU A 41 9.58 -8.25 6.62
N LEU A 42 8.84 -7.65 7.56
CA LEU A 42 9.21 -7.64 8.97
C LEU A 42 9.15 -9.02 9.60
N LEU A 43 8.11 -9.79 9.31
CA LEU A 43 8.00 -11.17 9.76
C LEU A 43 9.12 -12.03 9.20
N TRP A 44 9.48 -11.84 7.92
CA TRP A 44 10.59 -12.54 7.27
C TRP A 44 11.95 -12.15 7.88
N LEU A 45 12.15 -10.87 8.18
CA LEU A 45 13.39 -10.35 8.78
C LEU A 45 13.54 -10.72 10.26
N GLY A 46 12.44 -10.80 11.00
CA GLY A 46 12.45 -11.07 12.45
C GLY A 46 12.28 -12.53 12.84
N GLY A 47 11.67 -13.36 11.98
CA GLY A 47 11.26 -14.72 12.34
C GLY A 47 12.39 -15.74 12.53
N GLY A 48 13.61 -15.49 12.03
CA GLY A 48 14.66 -16.50 12.00
C GLY A 48 15.57 -16.57 13.24
N ARG A 49 15.77 -15.47 13.97
CA ARG A 49 16.82 -15.40 15.03
C ARG A 49 16.53 -14.48 16.23
N GLY A 50 15.37 -13.83 16.31
CA GLY A 50 15.10 -12.85 17.37
C GLY A 50 16.00 -11.61 17.33
N ASP A 51 16.61 -11.32 16.16
CA ASP A 51 17.44 -10.14 15.95
C ASP A 51 16.58 -8.88 15.78
N ASN A 52 16.04 -8.41 16.89
CA ASN A 52 15.21 -7.20 16.94
C ASN A 52 16.00 -5.95 16.53
N ALA A 53 17.33 -5.95 16.70
CA ALA A 53 18.19 -4.84 16.30
C ALA A 53 18.33 -4.75 14.77
N GLY A 54 18.57 -5.88 14.11
CA GLY A 54 18.60 -5.99 12.65
C GLY A 54 17.26 -5.65 11.99
N VAL A 55 16.16 -6.02 12.64
CA VAL A 55 14.79 -5.68 12.21
C VAL A 55 14.53 -4.18 12.36
N MET A 56 14.84 -3.60 13.54
CA MET A 56 14.60 -2.16 13.78
C MET A 56 15.41 -1.26 12.85
N ARG A 57 16.63 -1.66 12.47
CA ARG A 57 17.44 -0.91 11.51
C ARG A 57 16.82 -0.84 10.11
N ARG A 58 16.10 -1.88 9.70
CA ARG A 58 15.39 -1.94 8.41
C ARG A 58 14.02 -1.25 8.49
N LEU A 59 13.29 -1.47 9.58
CA LEU A 59 12.03 -0.79 9.90
C LEU A 59 12.15 0.72 9.92
N GLY A 60 13.17 1.24 10.61
CA GLY A 60 13.41 2.68 10.70
C GLY A 60 13.56 3.31 9.31
N GLY A 61 14.32 2.66 8.42
CA GLY A 61 14.48 3.13 7.04
C GLY A 61 13.18 3.13 6.24
N VAL A 62 12.35 2.10 6.38
CA VAL A 62 11.05 2.01 5.70
C VAL A 62 10.08 3.08 6.20
N ILE A 63 9.99 3.29 7.52
CA ILE A 63 9.12 4.31 8.11
C ILE A 63 9.55 5.71 7.64
N ILE A 64 10.85 6.00 7.64
CA ILE A 64 11.38 7.29 7.17
C ILE A 64 11.05 7.50 5.69
N ALA A 65 11.26 6.48 4.84
CA ALA A 65 10.94 6.58 3.41
C ALA A 65 9.45 6.85 3.18
N LEU A 66 8.56 6.17 3.91
CA LEU A 66 7.11 6.40 3.83
C LEU A 66 6.73 7.80 4.32
N ALA A 67 7.34 8.30 5.39
CA ALA A 67 7.11 9.64 5.89
C ALA A 67 7.53 10.70 4.85
N VAL A 68 8.68 10.54 4.20
CA VAL A 68 9.16 11.43 3.13
C VAL A 68 8.19 11.43 1.94
N ILE A 69 7.76 10.25 1.49
CA ILE A 69 6.78 10.13 0.39
C ILE A 69 5.45 10.80 0.79
N GLY A 70 4.97 10.57 2.02
CA GLY A 70 3.74 11.19 2.52
C GLY A 70 3.82 12.71 2.56
N LEU A 71 4.93 13.28 3.01
CA LEU A 71 5.16 14.73 3.00
C LEU A 71 5.24 15.30 1.58
N ALA A 72 5.87 14.57 0.65
CA ALA A 72 5.98 14.99 -0.75
C ALA A 72 4.61 14.98 -1.46
N VAL A 73 3.79 13.95 -1.22
CA VAL A 73 2.46 13.81 -1.86
C VAL A 73 1.43 14.77 -1.26
N SER A 74 1.47 14.97 0.06
CA SER A 74 0.52 15.86 0.75
C SER A 74 0.83 17.35 0.58
N GLY A 75 2.06 17.71 0.21
CA GLY A 75 2.51 19.11 0.19
C GLY A 75 2.73 19.71 1.58
N ALA A 76 2.59 18.93 2.66
CA ALA A 76 2.72 19.39 4.05
C ALA A 76 4.17 19.75 4.47
N GLY A 77 5.14 19.63 3.57
CA GLY A 77 6.56 19.85 3.87
C GLY A 77 6.88 21.26 4.40
N VAL A 78 6.20 22.29 3.88
CA VAL A 78 6.40 23.69 4.32
C VAL A 78 5.87 23.90 5.74
N ASP A 79 4.69 23.37 6.05
CA ASP A 79 4.08 23.50 7.38
C ASP A 79 4.90 22.77 8.44
N VAL A 80 5.37 21.57 8.13
CA VAL A 80 6.27 20.80 9.01
C VAL A 80 7.60 21.52 9.19
N GLY A 81 8.19 22.06 8.13
CA GLY A 81 9.44 22.82 8.21
C GLY A 81 9.30 24.09 9.05
N THR A 82 8.19 24.81 8.89
CA THR A 82 7.87 26.01 9.67
C THR A 82 7.69 25.67 11.15
N TRP A 83 6.96 24.60 11.46
CA TRP A 83 6.80 24.09 12.82
C TRP A 83 8.14 23.68 13.46
N ILE A 84 9.01 22.97 12.74
CA ILE A 84 10.34 22.61 13.28
C ILE A 84 11.17 23.87 13.53
N SER A 85 11.14 24.84 12.60
CA SER A 85 11.92 26.07 12.74
C SER A 85 11.53 26.88 13.98
N SER A 86 10.23 26.93 14.32
CA SER A 86 9.74 27.67 15.49
C SER A 86 10.20 27.07 16.81
N LEU A 87 10.59 25.78 16.85
CA LEU A 87 11.19 25.15 18.03
C LEU A 87 12.58 25.72 18.36
N PHE A 88 13.26 26.34 17.40
CA PHE A 88 14.61 26.89 17.56
C PHE A 88 14.66 28.40 17.51
N THR A 89 13.68 29.05 16.88
CA THR A 89 13.71 30.50 16.65
C THR A 89 12.96 31.33 17.67
N GLY A 90 12.16 30.72 18.56
CA GLY A 90 11.52 31.38 19.71
C GLY A 90 10.76 32.66 19.37
#